data_AF-A0AAW2IXL5-F1
#
_entry.id   AF-A0AAW2IXL5-F1
#
_cell.length_a   1.000
_cell.length_b   1.000
_cell.length_c   1.000
_cell.angle_alpha   90.00
_cell.angle_beta   90.00
_cell.angle_gamma   90.00
#
_symmetry.space_group_name_H-M   'P 1'
#
loop_
_entity.id
_entity.type
_entity.pdbx_description
1 polymer ?
#
loop_
_entity_poly.entity_id
_entity_poly.type
_entity_poly.pdbx_seq_one_letter_code
_entity_poly.pdbx_strand_id
1 'polypeptide(L)'
;MSRRTGVERIVLCFFVYLFVISADGADLKNLNIWPMPKSVSYGLGTLYLSNDFELNTKGSKFVDASGILKDAFLRSIDVVRATHVIEANTSKIDASLVLKGIHIVVSSPSDELQHGIDESYQLHIPAQGNPLYAHLQAQTVYGALHGLQTFSQVCHFNIKSRGIMVHQVPWTIVDQPRFSYRGLLIDTSRHYQPLPVIKKVIDSMTYAKLNVLHWHIVDSQSFPLEIPSYPKLWNGAYSMSERYTIADAVEIVSYAKKRGINVLAEIDVPGHAQSWGVGYPYLWPSADCKEPLDVSNEFTFKLIDGILSDFSKIFKYKFIHLGGDEVNTSCWQSTPHVRKWLRRHGMNGSEAYQYFVLRAQKIALSQGYDIINWEETFNNFGSKLSRKTVVHNWLGSGVAQRVVKAGLRCIVSNQDKWYLDHLDALWQDFYTNEPLTNITDPSNKPWSLVERSARGPNTSMHLILSRRYGHGPQQLQRLWTAYEKLAKDPEQVRGRLSYFRCLLNQRGVAAAPLDGLGRAAPEEPGSCYVQ
;
A
#
# COMPACT_ATOMS: atom_id res chain seq x y z
N MET A 1 -75.15 -29.96 -36.25
CA MET A 1 -74.11 -28.91 -36.29
C MET A 1 -74.00 -28.31 -34.89
N SER A 2 -73.19 -28.90 -34.00
CA SER A 2 -71.85 -28.43 -33.58
C SER A 2 -71.88 -26.99 -33.02
N ARG A 3 -72.06 -26.80 -31.70
CA ARG A 3 -71.02 -26.68 -30.64
C ARG A 3 -70.14 -25.41 -30.77
N ARG A 4 -70.28 -24.46 -29.83
CA ARG A 4 -69.33 -24.23 -28.71
C ARG A 4 -69.68 -22.92 -27.97
N THR A 5 -69.91 -23.06 -26.68
CA THR A 5 -69.86 -22.01 -25.66
C THR A 5 -68.39 -21.69 -25.35
N GLY A 6 -68.00 -20.42 -25.45
CA GLY A 6 -66.68 -19.92 -25.07
C GLY A 6 -66.78 -19.17 -23.74
N VAL A 7 -66.16 -19.72 -22.70
CA VAL A 7 -65.92 -19.06 -21.41
C VAL A 7 -64.56 -18.37 -21.52
N GLU A 8 -64.53 -17.04 -21.53
CA GLU A 8 -63.30 -16.28 -21.46
C GLU A 8 -62.77 -16.26 -20.02
N ARG A 9 -61.60 -16.86 -19.81
CA ARG A 9 -60.84 -16.80 -18.56
C ARG A 9 -60.12 -15.46 -18.48
N ILE A 10 -60.51 -14.61 -17.54
CA ILE A 10 -59.73 -13.44 -17.13
C ILE A 10 -58.53 -13.96 -16.33
N VAL A 11 -57.34 -13.87 -16.93
CA VAL A 11 -56.06 -14.13 -16.25
C VAL A 11 -55.65 -12.84 -15.53
N LEU A 12 -55.80 -12.83 -14.20
CA LEU A 12 -55.30 -11.75 -13.36
C LEU A 12 -53.78 -11.90 -13.21
N CYS A 13 -53.00 -11.16 -14.01
CA CYS A 13 -51.55 -11.05 -13.82
C CYS A 13 -51.25 -10.19 -12.58
N PHE A 14 -50.89 -10.84 -11.47
CA PHE A 14 -50.27 -10.17 -10.33
C PHE A 14 -48.85 -9.72 -10.71
N PHE A 15 -48.69 -8.45 -11.08
CA PHE A 15 -47.38 -7.80 -11.08
C PHE A 15 -46.95 -7.58 -9.62
N VAL A 16 -46.13 -8.49 -9.11
CA VAL A 16 -45.37 -8.25 -7.87
C VAL A 16 -44.30 -7.23 -8.20
N TYR A 17 -44.56 -5.95 -7.90
CA TYR A 17 -43.53 -4.92 -7.87
C TYR A 17 -42.55 -5.25 -6.74
N LEU A 18 -41.44 -5.91 -7.09
CA LEU A 18 -40.24 -5.89 -6.26
C LEU A 18 -39.76 -4.43 -6.23
N PHE A 19 -39.98 -3.75 -5.10
CA PHE A 19 -39.33 -2.49 -4.79
C PHE A 19 -37.82 -2.73 -4.70
N VAL A 20 -37.13 -2.61 -5.83
CA VAL A 20 -35.71 -2.30 -5.83
C VAL A 20 -35.63 -0.81 -5.53
N ILE A 21 -35.34 -0.47 -4.28
CA ILE A 21 -34.92 0.88 -3.94
C ILE A 21 -33.59 1.11 -4.67
N SER A 22 -33.61 1.75 -5.84
CA SER A 22 -32.41 2.35 -6.41
C SER A 22 -32.05 3.54 -5.53
N ALA A 23 -31.28 3.29 -4.49
CA ALA A 23 -30.81 4.32 -3.59
C ALA A 23 -29.65 5.08 -4.26
N ASP A 24 -29.97 5.98 -5.20
CA ASP A 24 -29.14 7.15 -5.46
C ASP A 24 -29.25 8.09 -4.23
N GLY A 25 -28.73 7.62 -3.09
CA GLY A 25 -28.89 8.27 -1.79
C GLY A 25 -29.01 7.30 -0.61
N ALA A 26 -28.30 6.16 -0.61
CA ALA A 26 -28.18 5.36 0.61
C ALA A 26 -27.58 6.21 1.75
N ASP A 27 -28.17 6.15 2.93
CA ASP A 27 -27.68 6.84 4.12
C ASP A 27 -26.29 6.29 4.51
N LEU A 28 -25.25 6.97 4.03
CA LEU A 28 -23.83 6.65 4.23
C LEU A 28 -23.44 6.61 5.72
N LYS A 29 -24.30 7.08 6.63
CA LYS A 29 -24.03 7.15 8.08
C LYS A 29 -23.88 5.78 8.76
N ASN A 30 -24.38 4.70 8.16
CA ASN A 30 -24.41 3.36 8.78
C ASN A 30 -23.53 2.30 8.09
N LEU A 31 -22.62 2.70 7.21
CA LEU A 31 -21.74 1.79 6.45
C LEU A 31 -20.33 1.72 7.05
N ASN A 32 -19.99 0.63 7.72
CA ASN A 32 -18.70 0.45 8.38
C ASN A 32 -17.63 -0.19 7.47
N ILE A 33 -17.44 0.37 6.27
CA ILE A 33 -16.44 -0.08 5.29
C ILE A 33 -15.36 0.99 5.07
N TRP A 34 -14.11 0.54 5.02
CA TRP A 34 -12.94 1.38 4.78
C TRP A 34 -11.85 0.66 3.94
N PRO A 35 -11.32 1.26 2.86
CA PRO A 35 -11.84 2.44 2.14
C PRO A 35 -13.27 2.26 1.63
N MET A 36 -13.98 3.38 1.39
CA MET A 36 -15.33 3.34 0.83
C MET A 36 -15.29 2.82 -0.62
N PRO A 37 -16.07 1.78 -0.97
CA PRO A 37 -16.10 1.26 -2.34
C PRO A 37 -16.65 2.24 -3.37
N LYS A 38 -16.33 2.02 -4.64
CA LYS A 38 -16.89 2.79 -5.77
C LYS A 38 -18.42 2.73 -5.81
N SER A 39 -19.01 1.54 -5.64
CA SER A 39 -20.46 1.34 -5.55
C SER A 39 -20.80 0.30 -4.50
N VAL A 40 -21.86 0.56 -3.72
CA VAL A 40 -22.36 -0.33 -2.67
C VAL A 40 -23.88 -0.23 -2.59
N SER A 41 -24.55 -1.38 -2.56
CA SER A 41 -25.96 -1.51 -2.18
C SER A 41 -26.10 -2.62 -1.14
N TYR A 42 -27.00 -2.43 -0.18
CA TYR A 42 -27.20 -3.35 0.94
C TYR A 42 -28.69 -3.42 1.32
N GLY A 43 -29.08 -4.48 2.01
CA GLY A 43 -30.45 -4.69 2.49
C GLY A 43 -30.57 -4.60 4.02
N LEU A 44 -31.56 -5.31 4.56
CA LEU A 44 -31.87 -5.34 6.00
C LEU A 44 -31.76 -6.74 6.61
N GLY A 45 -31.43 -7.76 5.81
CA GLY A 45 -31.33 -9.14 6.28
C GLY A 45 -30.05 -9.41 7.08
N THR A 46 -29.97 -10.59 7.68
CA THR A 46 -28.77 -11.06 8.40
C THR A 46 -28.51 -12.52 8.05
N LEU A 47 -27.24 -12.84 7.76
CA LEU A 47 -26.76 -14.21 7.59
C LEU A 47 -25.82 -14.60 8.73
N TYR A 48 -25.63 -15.89 8.88
CA TYR A 48 -24.69 -16.50 9.83
C TYR A 48 -23.59 -17.23 9.06
N LEU A 49 -22.35 -17.01 9.45
CA LEU A 49 -21.21 -17.71 8.85
C LEU A 49 -21.16 -19.15 9.35
N SER A 50 -21.01 -20.11 8.42
CA SER A 50 -20.80 -21.53 8.77
C SER A 50 -19.52 -21.72 9.60
N ASN A 51 -19.53 -22.69 10.51
CA ASN A 51 -18.31 -23.11 11.24
C ASN A 51 -17.30 -23.74 10.26
N ASP A 52 -17.79 -24.49 9.29
CA ASP A 52 -17.00 -25.09 8.19
C ASP A 52 -17.02 -24.21 6.95
N PHE A 53 -16.77 -22.89 7.11
CA PHE A 53 -16.81 -21.95 6.00
C PHE A 53 -15.75 -22.32 4.95
N GLU A 54 -16.18 -22.51 3.69
CA GLU A 54 -15.31 -23.05 2.64
C GLU A 54 -15.04 -22.07 1.49
N LEU A 55 -13.94 -22.30 0.80
CA LEU A 55 -13.57 -21.63 -0.44
C LEU A 55 -13.95 -22.51 -1.63
N ASN A 56 -14.78 -21.99 -2.52
CA ASN A 56 -15.08 -22.59 -3.81
C ASN A 56 -14.44 -21.75 -4.93
N THR A 57 -13.71 -22.38 -5.84
CA THR A 57 -13.07 -21.71 -6.99
C THR A 57 -13.51 -22.26 -8.35
N LYS A 58 -14.61 -23.04 -8.38
CA LYS A 58 -15.11 -23.66 -9.61
C LYS A 58 -15.40 -22.59 -10.68
N GLY A 59 -14.85 -22.77 -11.88
CA GLY A 59 -15.00 -21.82 -12.98
C GLY A 59 -13.99 -20.67 -12.99
N SER A 60 -13.12 -20.56 -11.98
CA SER A 60 -11.93 -19.70 -12.02
C SER A 60 -10.93 -20.21 -13.06
N LYS A 61 -10.32 -19.30 -13.83
CA LYS A 61 -9.15 -19.63 -14.68
C LYS A 61 -7.85 -19.65 -13.88
N PHE A 62 -7.84 -19.03 -12.70
CA PHE A 62 -6.71 -19.05 -11.79
C PHE A 62 -6.67 -20.35 -10.99
N VAL A 63 -5.68 -21.20 -11.26
CA VAL A 63 -5.50 -22.52 -10.64
C VAL A 63 -4.86 -22.47 -9.25
N ASP A 64 -4.41 -21.29 -8.81
CA ASP A 64 -3.76 -21.02 -7.52
C ASP A 64 -2.53 -21.92 -7.20
N ALA A 65 -1.69 -22.20 -8.20
CA ALA A 65 -0.47 -23.00 -8.01
C ALA A 65 0.49 -22.41 -6.96
N SER A 66 0.55 -21.07 -6.86
CA SER A 66 1.37 -20.35 -5.88
C SER A 66 0.71 -20.25 -4.48
N GLY A 67 -0.53 -20.75 -4.33
CA GLY A 67 -1.29 -20.72 -3.08
C GLY A 67 -1.71 -19.34 -2.59
N ILE A 68 -1.68 -18.31 -3.43
CA ILE A 68 -2.00 -16.92 -3.09
C ILE A 68 -3.46 -16.79 -2.61
N LEU A 69 -4.39 -17.37 -3.37
CA LEU A 69 -5.82 -17.22 -3.09
C LEU A 69 -6.23 -18.05 -1.86
N LYS A 70 -5.75 -19.28 -1.75
CA LYS A 70 -5.99 -20.14 -0.59
C LYS A 70 -5.44 -19.53 0.69
N ASP A 71 -4.19 -19.06 0.66
CA ASP A 71 -3.55 -18.38 1.81
C ASP A 71 -4.33 -17.11 2.18
N ALA A 72 -4.76 -16.31 1.22
CA ALA A 72 -5.58 -15.13 1.47
C ALA A 72 -6.95 -15.43 2.08
N PHE A 73 -7.62 -16.49 1.60
CA PHE A 73 -8.88 -16.96 2.17
C PHE A 73 -8.70 -17.34 3.64
N LEU A 74 -7.70 -18.19 3.94
CA LEU A 74 -7.43 -18.63 5.31
C LEU A 74 -7.15 -17.44 6.24
N ARG A 75 -6.25 -16.53 5.84
CA ARG A 75 -5.97 -15.30 6.62
C ARG A 75 -7.21 -14.44 6.84
N SER A 76 -8.08 -14.32 5.84
CA SER A 76 -9.31 -13.53 5.95
C SER A 76 -10.26 -14.12 6.97
N ILE A 77 -10.39 -15.46 7.00
CA ILE A 77 -11.19 -16.16 8.00
C ILE A 77 -10.55 -16.08 9.38
N ASP A 78 -9.24 -16.27 9.49
CA ASP A 78 -8.51 -16.15 10.76
C ASP A 78 -8.74 -14.78 11.39
N VAL A 79 -8.62 -13.70 10.60
CA VAL A 79 -8.89 -12.33 11.04
C VAL A 79 -10.33 -12.13 11.52
N VAL A 80 -11.31 -12.69 10.83
CA VAL A 80 -12.72 -12.60 11.24
C VAL A 80 -13.00 -13.37 12.54
N ARG A 81 -12.24 -14.44 12.80
CA ARG A 81 -12.41 -15.31 13.97
C ARG A 81 -11.46 -14.98 15.13
N ALA A 82 -10.46 -14.12 14.94
CA ALA A 82 -9.39 -13.88 15.91
C ALA A 82 -9.85 -13.23 17.21
N THR A 83 -10.92 -12.43 17.18
CA THR A 83 -11.32 -11.60 18.33
C THR A 83 -12.03 -12.39 19.43
N HIS A 84 -12.74 -13.46 19.08
CA HIS A 84 -13.57 -14.21 20.02
C HIS A 84 -13.63 -15.70 19.69
N VAL A 85 -13.76 -16.54 20.73
CA VAL A 85 -14.07 -17.95 20.57
C VAL A 85 -15.48 -18.11 20.01
N ILE A 86 -15.62 -18.93 18.96
CA ILE A 86 -16.90 -19.17 18.28
C ILE A 86 -17.54 -20.42 18.88
N GLU A 87 -18.72 -20.24 19.47
CA GLU A 87 -19.50 -21.30 20.11
C GLU A 87 -20.87 -21.51 19.44
N ALA A 88 -21.23 -20.65 18.49
CA ALA A 88 -22.50 -20.73 17.80
C ALA A 88 -22.68 -22.09 17.10
N ASN A 89 -23.82 -22.72 17.35
CA ASN A 89 -24.23 -23.92 16.64
C ASN A 89 -25.14 -23.55 15.45
N THR A 90 -24.55 -23.43 14.26
CA THR A 90 -25.27 -23.09 13.04
C THR A 90 -26.25 -24.16 12.57
N SER A 91 -26.22 -25.38 13.13
CA SER A 91 -27.21 -26.43 12.77
C SER A 91 -28.62 -26.15 13.30
N LYS A 92 -28.75 -25.25 14.28
CA LYS A 92 -30.04 -24.81 14.84
C LYS A 92 -30.63 -23.61 14.11
N ILE A 93 -29.91 -23.06 13.14
CA ILE A 93 -30.33 -21.90 12.34
C ILE A 93 -30.91 -22.44 11.03
N ASP A 94 -31.92 -21.76 10.48
CA ASP A 94 -32.43 -22.07 9.15
C ASP A 94 -31.25 -22.10 8.16
N ALA A 95 -31.09 -23.24 7.47
CA ALA A 95 -30.04 -23.45 6.49
C ALA A 95 -30.06 -22.39 5.37
N SER A 96 -31.24 -21.80 5.09
CA SER A 96 -31.40 -20.72 4.12
C SER A 96 -30.67 -19.43 4.50
N LEU A 97 -30.32 -19.27 5.78
CA LEU A 97 -29.64 -18.10 6.37
C LEU A 97 -28.18 -18.38 6.76
N VAL A 98 -27.68 -19.59 6.50
CA VAL A 98 -26.29 -19.98 6.82
C VAL A 98 -25.42 -19.88 5.58
N LEU A 99 -24.50 -18.91 5.56
CA LEU A 99 -23.52 -18.74 4.51
C LEU A 99 -22.47 -19.85 4.61
N LYS A 100 -22.52 -20.81 3.68
CA LYS A 100 -21.66 -22.00 3.66
C LYS A 100 -20.23 -21.71 3.23
N GLY A 101 -20.06 -20.76 2.33
CA GLY A 101 -18.73 -20.42 1.84
C GLY A 101 -18.71 -19.17 0.99
N ILE A 102 -17.56 -18.95 0.35
CA ILE A 102 -17.39 -17.94 -0.69
C ILE A 102 -16.94 -18.61 -1.99
N HIS A 103 -17.62 -18.28 -3.08
CA HIS A 103 -17.28 -18.70 -4.43
C HIS A 103 -16.52 -17.58 -5.13
N ILE A 104 -15.23 -17.80 -5.39
CA ILE A 104 -14.34 -16.84 -6.01
C ILE A 104 -14.02 -17.26 -7.45
N VAL A 105 -14.26 -16.36 -8.41
CA VAL A 105 -13.92 -16.56 -9.82
C VAL A 105 -12.91 -15.49 -10.24
N VAL A 106 -11.70 -15.94 -10.60
CA VAL A 106 -10.66 -15.08 -11.15
C VAL A 106 -10.52 -15.36 -12.64
N SER A 107 -10.59 -14.29 -13.45
CA SER A 107 -10.62 -14.40 -14.90
C SER A 107 -9.23 -14.53 -15.54
N SER A 108 -8.19 -14.00 -14.92
CA SER A 108 -6.79 -14.16 -15.36
C SER A 108 -6.16 -15.41 -14.74
N PRO A 109 -5.42 -16.23 -15.52
CA PRO A 109 -4.63 -17.33 -14.96
C PRO A 109 -3.29 -16.88 -14.35
N SER A 110 -2.86 -15.63 -14.60
CA SER A 110 -1.55 -15.12 -14.19
C SER A 110 -1.55 -14.57 -12.76
N ASP A 111 -0.47 -14.83 -12.03
CA ASP A 111 -0.14 -14.20 -10.75
C ASP A 111 1.00 -13.17 -10.87
N GLU A 112 1.21 -12.60 -12.05
CA GLU A 112 2.22 -11.56 -12.22
C GLU A 112 1.79 -10.27 -11.53
N LEU A 113 2.58 -9.81 -10.55
CA LEU A 113 2.36 -8.56 -9.84
C LEU A 113 3.27 -7.47 -10.42
N GLN A 114 2.66 -6.46 -11.03
CA GLN A 114 3.36 -5.28 -11.53
C GLN A 114 2.49 -4.03 -11.33
N HIS A 115 3.09 -2.87 -11.58
CA HIS A 115 2.36 -1.61 -11.57
C HIS A 115 1.23 -1.61 -12.60
N GLY A 116 0.04 -1.14 -12.19
CA GLY A 116 -1.11 -1.02 -13.09
C GLY A 116 -1.87 -2.33 -13.31
N ILE A 117 -1.58 -3.38 -12.52
CA ILE A 117 -2.38 -4.61 -12.51
C ILE A 117 -3.84 -4.28 -12.15
N ASP A 118 -4.79 -5.04 -12.72
CA ASP A 118 -6.21 -4.85 -12.42
C ASP A 118 -6.53 -5.34 -11.01
N GLU A 119 -6.89 -4.39 -10.14
CA GLU A 119 -7.26 -4.60 -8.74
C GLU A 119 -8.77 -4.52 -8.49
N SER A 120 -9.58 -4.53 -9.55
CA SER A 120 -11.05 -4.42 -9.47
C SER A 120 -11.70 -5.74 -9.07
N TYR A 121 -12.85 -5.63 -8.39
CA TYR A 121 -13.66 -6.78 -8.00
C TYR A 121 -15.15 -6.44 -7.89
N GLN A 122 -15.96 -7.49 -7.90
CA GLN A 122 -17.39 -7.45 -7.61
C GLN A 122 -17.70 -8.49 -6.53
N LEU A 123 -18.28 -8.05 -5.42
CA LEU A 123 -18.70 -8.90 -4.31
C LEU A 123 -20.23 -8.85 -4.18
N HIS A 124 -20.87 -10.00 -4.26
CA HIS A 124 -22.29 -10.17 -4.01
C HIS A 124 -22.52 -11.14 -2.84
N ILE A 125 -23.25 -10.70 -1.83
CA ILE A 125 -23.67 -11.57 -0.72
C ILE A 125 -25.20 -11.65 -0.78
N PRO A 126 -25.78 -12.78 -1.16
CA PRO A 126 -27.23 -12.93 -1.31
C PRO A 126 -27.96 -12.82 0.05
N ALA A 127 -29.29 -12.65 0.02
CA ALA A 127 -30.10 -12.53 1.24
C ALA A 127 -30.47 -13.88 1.86
N GLN A 128 -30.60 -14.92 1.04
CA GLN A 128 -30.97 -16.28 1.43
C GLN A 128 -30.66 -17.26 0.29
N GLY A 129 -30.60 -18.57 0.60
CA GLY A 129 -30.47 -19.65 -0.39
C GLY A 129 -29.95 -20.94 0.25
N ASN A 130 -29.95 -22.06 -0.48
CA ASN A 130 -29.52 -23.36 0.07
C ASN A 130 -28.97 -24.30 -1.03
N PRO A 131 -27.65 -24.57 -1.10
CA PRO A 131 -26.59 -24.01 -0.26
C PRO A 131 -26.31 -22.54 -0.60
N LEU A 132 -25.91 -21.75 0.39
CA LEU A 132 -25.69 -20.30 0.25
C LEU A 132 -24.20 -19.95 0.17
N TYR A 133 -23.80 -19.23 -0.87
CA TYR A 133 -22.43 -18.73 -1.03
C TYR A 133 -22.43 -17.22 -1.27
N ALA A 134 -21.39 -16.55 -0.75
CA ALA A 134 -21.02 -15.23 -1.25
C ALA A 134 -20.32 -15.42 -2.59
N HIS A 135 -20.50 -14.50 -3.53
CA HIS A 135 -19.91 -14.56 -4.86
C HIS A 135 -18.94 -13.40 -5.04
N LEU A 136 -17.67 -13.71 -5.34
CA LEU A 136 -16.63 -12.73 -5.59
C LEU A 136 -16.02 -12.96 -6.97
N GLN A 137 -16.07 -11.96 -7.82
CA GLN A 137 -15.49 -11.99 -9.16
C GLN A 137 -14.41 -10.92 -9.28
N ALA A 138 -13.29 -11.27 -9.90
CA ALA A 138 -12.20 -10.33 -10.15
C ALA A 138 -11.47 -10.66 -11.46
N GLN A 139 -10.87 -9.65 -12.07
CA GLN A 139 -10.06 -9.86 -13.26
C GLN A 139 -8.76 -10.58 -12.94
N THR A 140 -8.10 -10.23 -11.83
CA THR A 140 -6.87 -10.87 -11.35
C THR A 140 -7.03 -11.37 -9.92
N VAL A 141 -6.10 -12.20 -9.46
CA VAL A 141 -6.07 -12.67 -8.07
C VAL A 141 -5.99 -11.49 -7.09
N TYR A 142 -5.36 -10.38 -7.47
CA TYR A 142 -5.19 -9.20 -6.62
C TYR A 142 -6.49 -8.44 -6.38
N GLY A 143 -7.38 -8.37 -7.38
CA GLY A 143 -8.76 -7.90 -7.16
C GLY A 143 -9.51 -8.79 -6.16
N ALA A 144 -9.33 -10.11 -6.25
CA ALA A 144 -9.95 -11.04 -5.29
C ALA A 144 -9.39 -10.87 -3.86
N LEU A 145 -8.10 -10.55 -3.69
CA LEU A 145 -7.53 -10.22 -2.38
C LEU A 145 -8.23 -9.00 -1.76
N HIS A 146 -8.46 -7.95 -2.54
CA HIS A 146 -9.17 -6.75 -2.08
C HIS A 146 -10.64 -7.04 -1.76
N GLY A 147 -11.29 -7.89 -2.55
CA GLY A 147 -12.65 -8.34 -2.29
C GLY A 147 -12.79 -9.17 -1.03
N LEU A 148 -11.82 -10.05 -0.74
CA LEU A 148 -11.75 -10.78 0.54
C LEU A 148 -11.53 -9.84 1.72
N GLN A 149 -10.69 -8.81 1.57
CA GLN A 149 -10.53 -7.79 2.60
C GLN A 149 -11.85 -7.04 2.85
N THR A 150 -12.60 -6.67 1.81
CA THR A 150 -13.93 -6.04 1.97
C THR A 150 -14.94 -7.00 2.61
N PHE A 151 -14.97 -8.28 2.20
CA PHE A 151 -15.80 -9.31 2.82
C PHE A 151 -15.51 -9.43 4.33
N SER A 152 -14.24 -9.39 4.74
CA SER A 152 -13.86 -9.45 6.15
C SER A 152 -14.39 -8.29 7.00
N GLN A 153 -14.70 -7.14 6.39
CA GLN A 153 -15.18 -5.95 7.11
C GLN A 153 -16.69 -6.00 7.39
N VAL A 154 -17.45 -6.73 6.57
CA VAL A 154 -18.90 -6.93 6.75
C VAL A 154 -19.24 -8.15 7.62
N CYS A 155 -18.22 -8.90 8.04
CA CYS A 155 -18.33 -9.99 9.01
C CYS A 155 -18.13 -9.44 10.42
N HIS A 156 -19.06 -9.74 11.32
CA HIS A 156 -19.03 -9.26 12.70
C HIS A 156 -19.28 -10.39 13.69
N PHE A 157 -18.53 -10.43 14.78
CA PHE A 157 -18.84 -11.31 15.89
C PHE A 157 -20.02 -10.74 16.69
N ASN A 158 -21.03 -11.58 16.94
CA ASN A 158 -22.17 -11.22 17.76
C ASN A 158 -22.07 -11.89 19.15
N ILE A 159 -22.01 -11.08 20.21
CA ILE A 159 -21.85 -11.54 21.59
C ILE A 159 -23.00 -12.43 22.07
N LYS A 160 -24.24 -12.19 21.58
CA LYS A 160 -25.42 -12.94 22.00
C LYS A 160 -25.47 -14.32 21.36
N SER A 161 -25.28 -14.40 20.04
CA SER A 161 -25.28 -15.68 19.32
C SER A 161 -23.95 -16.44 19.45
N ARG A 162 -22.87 -15.75 19.88
CA ARG A 162 -21.50 -16.26 19.98
C ARG A 162 -20.97 -16.81 18.64
N GLY A 163 -21.37 -16.16 17.55
CA GLY A 163 -21.03 -16.54 16.19
C GLY A 163 -20.81 -15.34 15.29
N ILE A 164 -20.32 -15.62 14.08
CA ILE A 164 -20.08 -14.59 13.06
C ILE A 164 -21.36 -14.37 12.25
N MET A 165 -21.72 -13.10 12.08
CA MET A 165 -22.86 -12.65 11.32
C MET A 165 -22.44 -11.70 10.20
N VAL A 166 -23.22 -11.68 9.13
CA VAL A 166 -23.16 -10.64 8.09
C VAL A 166 -24.51 -9.93 8.09
N HIS A 167 -24.53 -8.69 8.58
CA HIS A 167 -25.72 -7.85 8.59
C HIS A 167 -25.92 -7.17 7.24
N GLN A 168 -27.11 -6.57 7.04
CA GLN A 168 -27.44 -5.75 5.86
C GLN A 168 -27.36 -6.50 4.52
N VAL A 169 -27.64 -7.82 4.51
CA VAL A 169 -27.76 -8.57 3.25
C VAL A 169 -29.09 -8.23 2.55
N PRO A 170 -29.16 -8.32 1.20
CA PRO A 170 -28.08 -8.68 0.30
C PRO A 170 -27.09 -7.54 0.07
N TRP A 171 -25.80 -7.86 -0.05
CA TRP A 171 -24.77 -6.92 -0.47
C TRP A 171 -24.50 -7.04 -1.96
N THR A 172 -24.31 -5.90 -2.63
CA THR A 172 -23.67 -5.83 -3.95
C THR A 172 -22.65 -4.69 -3.91
N ILE A 173 -21.38 -5.04 -4.09
CA ILE A 173 -20.25 -4.11 -4.05
C ILE A 173 -19.49 -4.25 -5.35
N VAL A 174 -19.26 -3.13 -6.02
CA VAL A 174 -18.40 -3.04 -7.21
C VAL A 174 -17.33 -2.02 -6.91
N ASP A 175 -16.07 -2.41 -7.05
CA ASP A 175 -14.97 -1.61 -6.51
C ASP A 175 -13.68 -1.72 -7.31
N GLN A 176 -12.87 -0.66 -7.24
CA GLN A 176 -11.58 -0.52 -7.90
C GLN A 176 -10.84 0.68 -7.29
N PRO A 177 -9.50 0.69 -7.28
CA PRO A 177 -8.74 1.83 -6.77
C PRO A 177 -8.83 3.05 -7.71
N ARG A 178 -8.79 4.25 -7.12
CA ARG A 178 -8.60 5.53 -7.83
C ARG A 178 -7.18 5.66 -8.41
N PHE A 179 -6.16 5.24 -7.65
CA PHE A 179 -4.76 5.28 -8.08
C PHE A 179 -4.09 3.92 -8.01
N SER A 180 -3.23 3.62 -8.99
CA SER A 180 -2.55 2.32 -9.13
C SER A 180 -1.34 2.13 -8.21
N TYR A 181 -0.86 3.18 -7.54
CA TYR A 181 0.20 3.08 -6.53
C TYR A 181 -0.23 3.75 -5.26
N ARG A 182 -0.16 2.97 -4.19
CA ARG A 182 -0.57 3.35 -2.85
C ARG A 182 0.48 2.75 -1.94
N GLY A 183 1.48 3.57 -1.62
CA GLY A 183 2.73 3.10 -1.05
C GLY A 183 2.92 3.46 0.42
N LEU A 184 3.72 2.66 1.12
CA LEU A 184 4.23 2.92 2.46
C LEU A 184 5.74 2.76 2.46
N LEU A 185 6.44 3.83 2.83
CA LEU A 185 7.87 3.82 3.11
C LEU A 185 8.11 3.17 4.47
N ILE A 186 9.11 2.29 4.55
CA ILE A 186 9.77 1.93 5.80
C ILE A 186 11.26 2.22 5.67
N ASP A 187 11.83 2.79 6.73
CA ASP A 187 13.26 3.05 6.84
C ASP A 187 13.87 2.02 7.79
N THR A 188 14.70 1.14 7.23
CA THR A 188 15.39 0.10 7.99
C THR A 188 16.87 0.40 8.19
N SER A 189 17.35 1.56 7.74
CA SER A 189 18.73 1.96 7.93
C SER A 189 18.91 2.80 9.20
N ARG A 190 18.05 3.80 9.39
CA ARG A 190 18.09 4.64 10.60
C ARG A 190 17.88 3.78 11.84
N HIS A 191 16.99 2.80 11.77
CA HIS A 191 16.83 1.75 12.77
C HIS A 191 16.51 0.41 12.12
N TYR A 192 17.25 -0.64 12.50
CA TYR A 192 16.98 -2.00 12.03
C TYR A 192 15.55 -2.45 12.40
N GLN A 193 14.88 -3.13 11.46
CA GLN A 193 13.54 -3.71 11.67
C GLN A 193 13.55 -5.23 11.47
N PRO A 194 13.26 -6.05 12.50
CA PRO A 194 13.22 -7.51 12.33
C PRO A 194 12.19 -7.96 11.30
N LEU A 195 12.44 -9.08 10.60
CA LEU A 195 11.53 -9.63 9.57
C LEU A 195 10.07 -9.76 10.05
N PRO A 196 9.76 -10.28 11.25
CA PRO A 196 8.38 -10.36 11.73
C PRO A 196 7.68 -8.98 11.79
N VAL A 197 8.43 -7.90 12.04
CA VAL A 197 7.89 -6.54 12.05
C VAL A 197 7.56 -6.07 10.64
N ILE A 198 8.46 -6.28 9.68
CA ILE A 198 8.22 -5.95 8.26
C ILE A 198 6.99 -6.73 7.76
N LYS A 199 6.88 -8.02 8.07
CA LYS A 199 5.72 -8.86 7.73
C LYS A 199 4.41 -8.33 8.33
N LYS A 200 4.41 -7.92 9.60
CA LYS A 200 3.24 -7.27 10.24
C LYS A 200 2.86 -5.95 9.56
N VAL A 201 3.82 -5.17 9.10
CA VAL A 201 3.55 -3.95 8.32
C VAL A 201 2.87 -4.32 7.01
N ILE A 202 3.38 -5.31 6.29
CA ILE A 202 2.79 -5.81 5.04
C ILE A 202 1.37 -6.34 5.28
N ASP A 203 1.10 -7.11 6.34
CA ASP A 203 -0.26 -7.55 6.70
C ASP A 203 -1.19 -6.35 6.90
N SER A 204 -0.74 -5.36 7.66
CA SER A 204 -1.54 -4.17 7.98
C SER A 204 -1.82 -3.30 6.75
N MET A 205 -0.89 -3.24 5.80
CA MET A 205 -1.08 -2.60 4.50
C MET A 205 -2.25 -3.21 3.72
N THR A 206 -2.45 -4.54 3.81
CA THR A 206 -3.57 -5.21 3.14
C THR A 206 -4.92 -4.77 3.68
N TYR A 207 -5.01 -4.52 4.99
CA TYR A 207 -6.28 -4.09 5.60
C TYR A 207 -6.78 -2.77 5.02
N ALA A 208 -5.83 -1.95 4.63
CA ALA A 208 -5.95 -0.63 4.04
C ALA A 208 -6.00 -0.61 2.50
N LYS A 209 -5.81 -1.76 1.84
CA LYS A 209 -5.66 -1.88 0.38
C LYS A 209 -4.45 -1.10 -0.20
N LEU A 210 -3.37 -0.92 0.56
CA LEU A 210 -2.06 -0.47 0.06
C LEU A 210 -1.42 -1.57 -0.81
N ASN A 211 -0.58 -1.19 -1.78
CA ASN A 211 -0.02 -2.14 -2.76
C ASN A 211 1.46 -1.95 -3.09
N VAL A 212 2.17 -1.00 -2.45
CA VAL A 212 3.62 -0.86 -2.58
C VAL A 212 4.27 -0.67 -1.21
N LEU A 213 5.21 -1.55 -0.85
CA LEU A 213 6.16 -1.33 0.24
C LEU A 213 7.38 -0.65 -0.37
N HIS A 214 7.57 0.63 -0.08
CA HIS A 214 8.82 1.31 -0.39
C HIS A 214 9.80 1.01 0.74
N TRP A 215 10.77 0.16 0.46
CA TRP A 215 11.77 -0.25 1.42
C TRP A 215 13.01 0.62 1.24
N HIS A 216 13.15 1.61 2.12
CA HIS A 216 14.36 2.41 2.29
C HIS A 216 15.36 1.60 3.12
N ILE A 217 16.21 0.85 2.42
CA ILE A 217 16.97 -0.26 3.00
C ILE A 217 18.25 0.24 3.68
N VAL A 218 18.94 1.19 3.03
CA VAL A 218 20.28 1.68 3.40
C VAL A 218 20.30 3.21 3.44
N ASP A 219 21.12 3.78 4.32
CA ASP A 219 21.31 5.22 4.53
C ASP A 219 22.68 5.44 5.20
N SER A 220 22.99 6.67 5.63
CA SER A 220 24.22 7.06 6.31
C SER A 220 24.50 6.25 7.58
N GLN A 221 23.46 5.87 8.32
CA GLN A 221 23.59 5.25 9.64
C GLN A 221 23.86 3.74 9.55
N SER A 222 23.27 3.02 8.59
CA SER A 222 23.59 1.60 8.41
C SER A 222 23.37 1.04 7.01
N PHE A 223 24.12 -0.04 6.70
CA PHE A 223 23.98 -0.86 5.50
C PHE A 223 23.62 -2.31 5.91
N PRO A 224 22.34 -2.60 6.22
CA PRO A 224 21.95 -3.88 6.80
C PRO A 224 21.75 -5.02 5.79
N LEU A 225 21.59 -4.74 4.49
CA LEU A 225 21.31 -5.76 3.48
C LEU A 225 22.60 -6.38 2.92
N GLU A 226 22.63 -7.70 2.77
CA GLU A 226 23.70 -8.43 2.10
C GLU A 226 23.73 -8.12 0.59
N ILE A 227 24.92 -7.82 0.05
CA ILE A 227 25.15 -7.66 -1.39
C ILE A 227 26.26 -8.64 -1.80
N PRO A 228 25.93 -9.80 -2.38
CA PRO A 228 26.91 -10.84 -2.73
C PRO A 228 28.06 -10.34 -3.61
N SER A 229 27.78 -9.44 -4.55
CA SER A 229 28.81 -8.85 -5.41
C SER A 229 29.78 -7.93 -4.65
N TYR A 230 29.37 -7.38 -3.51
CA TYR A 230 30.13 -6.43 -2.70
C TYR A 230 29.96 -6.70 -1.19
N PRO A 231 30.44 -7.86 -0.70
CA PRO A 231 30.10 -8.35 0.63
C PRO A 231 30.58 -7.46 1.78
N LYS A 232 31.61 -6.62 1.54
CA LYS A 232 32.10 -5.71 2.59
C LYS A 232 31.12 -4.58 2.89
N LEU A 233 30.14 -4.27 2.02
CA LEU A 233 29.10 -3.27 2.32
C LEU A 233 28.37 -3.60 3.63
N TRP A 234 28.22 -4.89 3.93
CA TRP A 234 27.56 -5.38 5.15
C TRP A 234 28.29 -5.02 6.45
N ASN A 235 29.57 -4.61 6.36
CA ASN A 235 30.30 -4.04 7.50
C ASN A 235 29.69 -2.71 7.97
N GLY A 236 28.90 -2.05 7.14
CA GLY A 236 28.12 -0.86 7.51
C GLY A 236 26.87 -1.15 8.33
N ALA A 237 26.51 -2.42 8.60
CA ALA A 237 25.42 -2.76 9.50
C ALA A 237 25.74 -2.40 10.97
N TYR A 238 24.71 -2.19 11.79
CA TYR A 238 24.89 -1.89 13.22
C TYR A 238 25.60 -3.01 14.00
N SER A 239 25.26 -4.26 13.71
CA SER A 239 25.85 -5.44 14.33
C SER A 239 25.68 -6.67 13.44
N MET A 240 26.23 -7.82 13.84
CA MET A 240 26.03 -9.10 13.13
C MET A 240 24.56 -9.56 13.15
N SER A 241 23.81 -9.23 14.21
CA SER A 241 22.40 -9.60 14.38
C SER A 241 21.42 -8.64 13.70
N GLU A 242 21.86 -7.45 13.31
CA GLU A 242 21.03 -6.40 12.70
C GLU A 242 21.29 -6.33 11.19
N ARG A 243 21.12 -7.48 10.55
CA ARG A 243 21.44 -7.74 9.16
C ARG A 243 20.28 -8.45 8.46
N TYR A 244 20.15 -8.22 7.16
CA TYR A 244 19.28 -8.96 6.25
C TYR A 244 20.13 -9.75 5.27
N THR A 245 19.91 -11.05 5.21
CA THR A 245 20.48 -11.91 4.17
C THR A 245 19.71 -11.76 2.86
N ILE A 246 20.26 -12.29 1.77
CA ILE A 246 19.53 -12.40 0.51
C ILE A 246 18.26 -13.25 0.66
N ALA A 247 18.31 -14.31 1.47
CA ALA A 247 17.15 -15.16 1.74
C ALA A 247 16.04 -14.38 2.47
N ASP A 248 16.41 -13.48 3.39
CA ASP A 248 15.46 -12.60 4.07
C ASP A 248 14.75 -11.65 3.09
N ALA A 249 15.50 -11.04 2.16
CA ALA A 249 14.92 -10.17 1.14
C ALA A 249 13.98 -10.93 0.20
N VAL A 250 14.37 -12.15 -0.23
CA VAL A 250 13.51 -13.03 -1.05
C VAL A 250 12.23 -13.41 -0.30
N GLU A 251 12.34 -13.74 0.99
CA GLU A 251 11.18 -14.06 1.84
C GLU A 251 10.23 -12.86 1.96
N ILE A 252 10.74 -11.64 2.18
CA ILE A 252 9.91 -10.42 2.25
C ILE A 252 9.20 -10.15 0.91
N VAL A 253 9.91 -10.26 -0.22
CA VAL A 253 9.32 -10.07 -1.56
C VAL A 253 8.24 -11.10 -1.84
N SER A 254 8.49 -12.37 -1.54
CA SER A 254 7.52 -13.46 -1.70
C SER A 254 6.28 -13.27 -0.80
N TYR A 255 6.51 -12.91 0.46
CA TYR A 255 5.48 -12.67 1.45
C TYR A 255 4.57 -11.49 1.06
N ALA A 256 5.16 -10.41 0.53
CA ALA A 256 4.45 -9.26 -0.01
C ALA A 256 3.64 -9.61 -1.28
N LYS A 257 4.22 -10.39 -2.21
CA LYS A 257 3.52 -10.84 -3.43
C LYS A 257 2.23 -11.60 -3.11
N LYS A 258 2.25 -12.50 -2.11
CA LYS A 258 1.05 -13.25 -1.65
C LYS A 258 -0.06 -12.37 -1.04
N ARG A 259 0.23 -11.08 -0.87
CA ARG A 259 -0.67 -10.04 -0.34
C ARG A 259 -0.99 -8.95 -1.37
N GLY A 260 -0.51 -9.09 -2.61
CA GLY A 260 -0.68 -8.07 -3.64
C GLY A 260 0.14 -6.81 -3.42
N ILE A 261 1.24 -6.91 -2.68
CA ILE A 261 2.12 -5.78 -2.37
C ILE A 261 3.42 -5.92 -3.15
N ASN A 262 3.73 -4.93 -3.98
CA ASN A 262 5.02 -4.79 -4.64
C ASN A 262 6.06 -4.33 -3.62
N VAL A 263 7.31 -4.77 -3.75
CA VAL A 263 8.43 -4.24 -2.97
C VAL A 263 9.27 -3.35 -3.88
N LEU A 264 9.21 -2.04 -3.64
CA LEU A 264 10.07 -1.04 -4.25
C LEU A 264 11.31 -0.91 -3.36
N ALA A 265 12.47 -1.35 -3.84
CA ALA A 265 13.72 -1.16 -3.13
C ALA A 265 14.28 0.25 -3.38
N GLU A 266 14.88 0.82 -2.35
CA GLU A 266 15.65 2.06 -2.44
C GLU A 266 17.10 1.87 -2.02
N ILE A 267 17.99 2.40 -2.85
CA ILE A 267 19.37 2.71 -2.49
C ILE A 267 19.60 4.19 -2.76
N ASP A 268 19.68 4.98 -1.70
CA ASP A 268 19.78 6.42 -1.83
C ASP A 268 21.20 6.83 -2.23
N VAL A 269 21.33 7.49 -3.39
CA VAL A 269 22.61 7.92 -3.93
C VAL A 269 22.48 9.27 -4.65
N PRO A 270 23.49 10.16 -4.56
CA PRO A 270 24.80 9.98 -3.92
C PRO A 270 24.85 10.40 -2.44
N GLY A 271 23.81 11.07 -1.92
CA GLY A 271 23.69 11.41 -0.50
C GLY A 271 23.45 10.15 0.35
N HIS A 272 23.21 10.32 1.65
CA HIS A 272 22.70 9.24 2.50
C HIS A 272 23.53 7.93 2.45
N ALA A 273 24.86 8.03 2.34
CA ALA A 273 25.70 6.88 1.98
C ALA A 273 26.94 6.70 2.86
N GLN A 274 27.03 7.40 3.99
CA GLN A 274 28.16 7.26 4.91
C GLN A 274 28.43 5.79 5.31
N SER A 275 27.42 4.96 5.58
CA SER A 275 27.61 3.56 6.01
C SER A 275 28.32 2.68 4.97
N TRP A 276 28.24 3.04 3.68
CA TRP A 276 28.77 2.24 2.58
C TRP A 276 30.30 2.18 2.62
N GLY A 277 30.93 3.30 2.99
CA GLY A 277 32.38 3.39 3.07
C GLY A 277 32.99 2.71 4.29
N VAL A 278 32.21 2.20 5.25
CA VAL A 278 32.73 1.34 6.32
C VAL A 278 33.35 0.06 5.72
N GLY A 279 32.68 -0.52 4.72
CA GLY A 279 33.18 -1.67 3.97
C GLY A 279 34.19 -1.32 2.89
N TYR A 280 33.95 -0.20 2.21
CA TYR A 280 34.72 0.26 1.05
C TYR A 280 35.12 1.73 1.20
N PRO A 281 36.14 2.07 2.02
CA PRO A 281 36.45 3.46 2.41
C PRO A 281 36.71 4.44 1.27
N TYR A 282 37.09 3.93 0.11
CA TYR A 282 37.35 4.71 -1.11
C TYR A 282 36.07 5.18 -1.84
N LEU A 283 34.89 4.79 -1.34
CA LEU A 283 33.61 5.39 -1.72
C LEU A 283 33.43 6.77 -1.09
N TRP A 284 34.08 7.05 0.04
CA TRP A 284 34.08 8.37 0.65
C TRP A 284 35.03 9.30 -0.11
N PRO A 285 34.62 10.55 -0.40
CA PRO A 285 35.55 11.57 -0.85
C PRO A 285 36.78 11.70 0.05
N SER A 286 36.64 11.60 1.37
CA SER A 286 37.78 11.50 2.30
C SER A 286 37.35 10.97 3.66
N ALA A 287 38.31 10.67 4.55
CA ALA A 287 38.00 10.27 5.93
C ALA A 287 37.18 11.31 6.70
N ASP A 288 37.39 12.61 6.42
CA ASP A 288 36.66 13.73 7.02
C ASP A 288 35.39 14.11 6.24
N CYS A 289 35.14 13.45 5.11
CA CYS A 289 34.05 13.77 4.20
C CYS A 289 33.47 12.49 3.61
N LYS A 290 32.51 11.93 4.35
CA LYS A 290 32.00 10.56 4.14
C LYS A 290 30.75 10.47 3.28
N GLU A 291 30.22 11.60 2.86
CA GLU A 291 29.10 11.71 1.94
C GLU A 291 29.06 13.12 1.34
N PRO A 292 28.48 13.29 0.13
CA PRO A 292 27.99 12.24 -0.78
C PRO A 292 29.10 11.34 -1.34
N LEU A 293 28.72 10.17 -1.89
CA LEU A 293 29.64 9.22 -2.55
C LEU A 293 30.60 9.91 -3.53
N ASP A 294 31.84 9.43 -3.62
CA ASP A 294 32.86 10.04 -4.49
C ASP A 294 32.48 9.91 -5.98
N VAL A 295 32.03 11.04 -6.55
CA VAL A 295 31.65 11.19 -7.96
C VAL A 295 32.82 11.02 -8.93
N SER A 296 34.06 11.24 -8.48
CA SER A 296 35.26 11.12 -9.30
C SER A 296 35.79 9.69 -9.39
N ASN A 297 35.27 8.78 -8.56
CA ASN A 297 35.73 7.40 -8.48
C ASN A 297 34.86 6.47 -9.36
N GLU A 298 35.46 5.88 -10.39
CA GLU A 298 34.80 4.92 -11.28
C GLU A 298 34.30 3.66 -10.56
N PHE A 299 34.92 3.29 -9.44
CA PHE A 299 34.45 2.18 -8.65
C PHE A 299 33.05 2.44 -8.07
N THR A 300 32.72 3.68 -7.72
CA THR A 300 31.40 4.05 -7.19
C THR A 300 30.29 3.58 -8.13
N PHE A 301 30.45 3.83 -9.44
CA PHE A 301 29.47 3.45 -10.45
C PHE A 301 29.47 1.94 -10.74
N LYS A 302 30.64 1.27 -10.70
CA LYS A 302 30.71 -0.20 -10.79
C LYS A 302 29.99 -0.86 -9.62
N LEU A 303 30.13 -0.30 -8.43
CA LEU A 303 29.47 -0.79 -7.22
C LEU A 303 27.96 -0.65 -7.30
N ILE A 304 27.46 0.51 -7.73
CA ILE A 304 26.02 0.71 -7.99
C ILE A 304 25.50 -0.30 -9.02
N ASP A 305 26.24 -0.53 -10.11
CA ASP A 305 25.87 -1.52 -11.13
C ASP A 305 25.75 -2.94 -10.58
N GLY A 306 26.71 -3.39 -9.77
CA GLY A 306 26.62 -4.73 -9.17
C GLY A 306 25.54 -4.84 -8.08
N ILE A 307 25.26 -3.78 -7.31
CA ILE A 307 24.08 -3.75 -6.40
C ILE A 307 22.80 -3.93 -7.21
N LEU A 308 22.62 -3.16 -8.28
CA LEU A 308 21.42 -3.21 -9.10
C LEU A 308 21.29 -4.54 -9.85
N SER A 309 22.41 -5.15 -10.24
CA SER A 309 22.45 -6.52 -10.79
C SER A 309 21.98 -7.55 -9.78
N ASP A 310 22.41 -7.48 -8.52
CA ASP A 310 21.93 -8.37 -7.46
C ASP A 310 20.45 -8.10 -7.12
N PHE A 311 20.03 -6.84 -7.11
CA PHE A 311 18.64 -6.45 -6.88
C PHE A 311 17.71 -6.99 -7.98
N SER A 312 18.13 -6.99 -9.25
CA SER A 312 17.34 -7.53 -10.38
C SER A 312 16.94 -9.00 -10.18
N LYS A 313 17.71 -9.74 -9.39
CA LYS A 313 17.45 -11.15 -9.07
C LYS A 313 16.36 -11.32 -8.00
N ILE A 314 16.14 -10.31 -7.16
CA ILE A 314 15.28 -10.36 -5.96
C ILE A 314 14.05 -9.46 -6.11
N PHE A 315 14.28 -8.17 -6.35
CA PHE A 315 13.25 -7.13 -6.43
C PHE A 315 12.70 -7.09 -7.86
N LYS A 316 11.62 -7.85 -8.07
CA LYS A 316 10.97 -8.02 -9.39
C LYS A 316 10.04 -6.88 -9.77
N TYR A 317 9.82 -5.91 -8.90
CA TYR A 317 9.05 -4.73 -9.25
C TYR A 317 9.81 -3.93 -10.31
N LYS A 318 9.12 -3.47 -11.36
CA LYS A 318 9.75 -2.77 -12.48
C LYS A 318 10.50 -1.48 -12.08
N PHE A 319 10.21 -0.93 -10.91
CA PHE A 319 10.79 0.32 -10.43
C PHE A 319 11.87 0.11 -9.37
N ILE A 320 12.88 0.96 -9.40
CA ILE A 320 13.87 1.13 -8.33
C ILE A 320 13.91 2.59 -7.91
N HIS A 321 14.03 2.85 -6.60
CA HIS A 321 14.25 4.19 -6.08
C HIS A 321 15.76 4.42 -5.91
N LEU A 322 16.29 5.47 -6.53
CA LEU A 322 17.71 5.84 -6.44
C LEU A 322 17.94 7.05 -5.53
N GLY A 323 16.91 7.44 -4.76
CA GLY A 323 16.93 8.57 -3.85
C GLY A 323 17.34 9.86 -4.55
N GLY A 324 18.43 10.46 -4.08
CA GLY A 324 19.06 11.65 -4.67
C GLY A 324 18.64 12.95 -3.99
N ASP A 325 18.12 12.88 -2.78
CA ASP A 325 17.77 14.00 -1.91
C ASP A 325 18.96 14.54 -1.11
N GLU A 326 18.79 15.75 -0.57
CA GLU A 326 19.65 16.40 0.43
C GLU A 326 21.18 16.42 0.13
N VAL A 327 21.57 16.38 -1.16
CA VAL A 327 22.97 16.27 -1.56
C VAL A 327 23.78 17.54 -1.26
N ASN A 328 24.63 17.47 -0.24
CA ASN A 328 25.58 18.54 0.09
C ASN A 328 26.87 18.44 -0.75
N THR A 329 26.95 19.19 -1.85
CA THR A 329 28.10 19.16 -2.77
C THR A 329 29.36 19.84 -2.22
N SER A 330 29.30 20.50 -1.06
CA SER A 330 30.46 21.18 -0.45
C SER A 330 31.60 20.21 -0.17
N CYS A 331 31.27 18.95 0.15
CA CYS A 331 32.23 17.87 0.35
C CYS A 331 33.15 17.66 -0.86
N TRP A 332 32.56 17.53 -2.05
CA TRP A 332 33.31 17.36 -3.28
C TRP A 332 34.18 18.58 -3.64
N GLN A 333 33.73 19.78 -3.26
CA GLN A 333 34.45 21.02 -3.53
C GLN A 333 35.67 21.20 -2.62
N SER A 334 35.61 20.68 -1.38
CA SER A 334 36.71 20.77 -0.42
C SER A 334 37.74 19.64 -0.57
N THR A 335 37.32 18.44 -1.00
CA THR A 335 38.22 17.30 -1.19
C THR A 335 39.20 17.50 -2.37
N PRO A 336 40.54 17.44 -2.16
CA PRO A 336 41.52 17.81 -3.19
C PRO A 336 41.45 17.06 -4.53
N HIS A 337 41.29 15.74 -4.52
CA HIS A 337 41.24 14.96 -5.78
C HIS A 337 39.91 15.14 -6.50
N VAL A 338 38.79 15.20 -5.77
CA VAL A 338 37.47 15.47 -6.35
C VAL A 338 37.45 16.86 -6.97
N ARG A 339 37.95 17.89 -6.27
CA ARG A 339 38.10 19.24 -6.82
C ARG A 339 38.98 19.27 -8.08
N LYS A 340 40.07 18.49 -8.13
CA LYS A 340 40.91 18.37 -9.33
C LYS A 340 40.14 17.71 -10.48
N TRP A 341 39.33 16.69 -10.19
CA TRP A 341 38.46 16.03 -11.16
C TRP A 341 37.40 16.99 -11.70
N LEU A 342 36.73 17.76 -10.83
CA LEU A 342 35.76 18.81 -11.20
C LEU A 342 36.38 19.82 -12.17
N ARG A 343 37.57 20.35 -11.85
CA ARG A 343 38.30 21.30 -12.72
C ARG A 343 38.64 20.69 -14.08
N ARG A 344 39.08 19.42 -14.13
CA ARG A 344 39.41 18.72 -15.38
C ARG A 344 38.19 18.51 -16.28
N HIS A 345 37.02 18.31 -15.69
CA HIS A 345 35.77 18.11 -16.41
C HIS A 345 34.98 19.41 -16.64
N GLY A 346 35.50 20.55 -16.16
CA GLY A 346 34.83 21.84 -16.26
C GLY A 346 33.49 21.90 -15.52
N MET A 347 33.33 21.13 -14.44
CA MET A 347 32.07 21.02 -13.68
C MET A 347 32.17 21.72 -12.32
N ASN A 348 31.08 22.35 -11.88
CA ASN A 348 30.87 22.73 -10.49
C ASN A 348 30.19 21.60 -9.68
N GLY A 349 29.94 21.81 -8.38
CA GLY A 349 29.31 20.80 -7.53
C GLY A 349 27.90 20.38 -7.95
N SER A 350 27.06 21.33 -8.38
CA SER A 350 25.69 21.04 -8.86
C SER A 350 25.72 20.25 -10.17
N GLU A 351 26.62 20.59 -11.09
CA GLU A 351 26.82 19.84 -12.33
C GLU A 351 27.36 18.43 -12.07
N ALA A 352 28.19 18.25 -11.05
CA ALA A 352 28.65 16.93 -10.61
C ALA A 352 27.53 16.09 -9.98
N TYR A 353 26.63 16.71 -9.20
CA TYR A 353 25.44 16.03 -8.67
C TYR A 353 24.54 15.57 -9.81
N GLN A 354 24.26 16.44 -10.78
CA GLN A 354 23.53 16.07 -12.00
C GLN A 354 24.23 14.93 -12.75
N TYR A 355 25.56 15.01 -12.94
CA TYR A 355 26.34 13.95 -13.60
C TYR A 355 26.18 12.61 -12.89
N PHE A 356 26.29 12.59 -11.56
CA PHE A 356 26.14 11.39 -10.76
C PHE A 356 24.76 10.77 -10.95
N VAL A 357 23.69 11.54 -10.74
CA VAL A 357 22.31 11.05 -10.81
C VAL A 357 22.00 10.50 -12.19
N LEU A 358 22.33 11.23 -13.27
CA LEU A 358 22.06 10.78 -14.63
C LEU A 358 22.87 9.52 -14.98
N ARG A 359 24.09 9.38 -14.45
CA ARG A 359 24.89 8.18 -14.64
C ARG A 359 24.32 6.99 -13.89
N ALA A 360 23.87 7.16 -12.64
CA ALA A 360 23.18 6.12 -11.87
C ALA A 360 21.85 5.70 -12.54
N GLN A 361 21.07 6.66 -13.07
CA GLN A 361 19.87 6.37 -13.87
C GLN A 361 20.18 5.52 -15.09
N LYS A 362 21.25 5.84 -15.82
CA LYS A 362 21.66 5.07 -17.01
C LYS A 362 21.98 3.62 -16.65
N ILE A 363 22.65 3.39 -15.51
CA ILE A 363 22.96 2.06 -15.00
C ILE A 363 21.66 1.30 -14.67
N ALA A 364 20.75 1.91 -13.90
CA ALA A 364 19.45 1.31 -13.57
C ALA A 364 18.63 0.96 -14.82
N LEU A 365 18.59 1.85 -15.83
CA LEU A 365 17.94 1.58 -17.11
C LEU A 365 18.55 0.37 -17.83
N SER A 366 19.88 0.21 -17.80
CA SER A 366 20.55 -0.94 -18.41
C SER A 366 20.28 -2.26 -17.69
N GLN A 367 19.94 -2.21 -16.40
CA GLN A 367 19.51 -3.36 -15.60
C GLN A 367 18.00 -3.67 -15.76
N GLY A 368 17.29 -2.91 -16.59
CA GLY A 368 15.86 -3.14 -16.90
C GLY A 368 14.87 -2.41 -15.99
N TYR A 369 15.34 -1.55 -15.08
CA TYR A 369 14.49 -0.79 -14.19
C TYR A 369 13.99 0.52 -14.80
N ASP A 370 12.77 0.93 -14.42
CA ASP A 370 12.35 2.33 -14.45
C ASP A 370 12.78 3.01 -13.14
N ILE A 371 13.11 4.31 -13.18
CA ILE A 371 13.72 5.01 -12.04
C ILE A 371 12.71 5.86 -11.32
N ILE A 372 12.80 5.85 -9.99
CA ILE A 372 12.20 6.84 -9.11
C ILE A 372 13.34 7.63 -8.43
N ASN A 373 13.21 8.95 -8.39
CA ASN A 373 14.12 9.82 -7.65
C ASN A 373 13.32 10.84 -6.84
N TRP A 374 13.89 11.30 -5.71
CA TRP A 374 13.35 12.43 -4.97
C TRP A 374 13.41 13.72 -5.81
N GLU A 375 12.54 14.66 -5.46
CA GLU A 375 12.25 15.85 -6.27
C GLU A 375 13.40 16.84 -6.44
N GLU A 376 14.44 16.79 -5.61
CA GLU A 376 15.64 17.60 -5.76
C GLU A 376 16.26 17.42 -7.14
N THR A 377 16.22 16.19 -7.68
CA THR A 377 16.70 15.89 -9.03
C THR A 377 15.93 16.68 -10.10
N PHE A 378 14.61 16.77 -9.95
CA PHE A 378 13.75 17.53 -10.85
C PHE A 378 13.91 19.05 -10.65
N ASN A 379 13.96 19.50 -9.40
CA ASN A 379 14.10 20.92 -9.06
C ASN A 379 15.43 21.51 -9.53
N ASN A 380 16.51 20.72 -9.57
CA ASN A 380 17.82 21.18 -10.03
C ASN A 380 18.00 21.08 -11.56
N PHE A 381 17.57 19.99 -12.19
CA PHE A 381 17.90 19.72 -13.60
C PHE A 381 16.80 19.01 -14.40
N GLY A 382 15.54 19.18 -14.02
CA GLY A 382 14.39 18.38 -14.47
C GLY A 382 14.27 18.10 -15.98
N SER A 383 14.64 19.04 -16.86
CA SER A 383 14.60 18.82 -18.33
C SER A 383 15.60 17.77 -18.84
N LYS A 384 16.58 17.40 -18.03
CA LYS A 384 17.62 16.41 -18.36
C LYS A 384 17.31 15.01 -17.84
N LEU A 385 16.28 14.87 -17.00
CA LEU A 385 15.84 13.56 -16.52
C LEU A 385 15.28 12.73 -17.67
N SER A 386 15.46 11.41 -17.59
CA SER A 386 14.83 10.47 -18.52
C SER A 386 13.31 10.60 -18.47
N ARG A 387 12.64 10.43 -19.61
CA ARG A 387 11.16 10.34 -19.66
C ARG A 387 10.60 9.14 -18.89
N LYS A 388 11.46 8.15 -18.61
CA LYS A 388 11.13 7.01 -17.75
C LYS A 388 11.26 7.33 -16.26
N THR A 389 11.80 8.49 -15.88
CA THR A 389 11.91 8.87 -14.48
C THR A 389 10.53 9.22 -13.90
N VAL A 390 10.26 8.68 -12.73
CA VAL A 390 9.19 9.11 -11.83
C VAL A 390 9.83 10.02 -10.78
N VAL A 391 9.25 11.20 -10.57
CA VAL A 391 9.71 12.12 -9.54
C VAL A 391 8.89 11.92 -8.26
N HIS A 392 9.53 11.77 -7.12
CA HIS A 392 8.89 11.62 -5.83
C HIS A 392 8.97 12.92 -5.04
N ASN A 393 7.83 13.59 -4.89
CA ASN A 393 7.68 14.92 -4.29
C ASN A 393 7.41 14.82 -2.79
N TRP A 394 8.20 15.55 -1.97
CA TRP A 394 8.11 15.48 -0.52
C TRP A 394 8.25 16.82 0.23
N LEU A 395 8.92 17.85 -0.29
CA LEU A 395 9.16 19.10 0.44
C LEU A 395 7.90 19.97 0.54
N GLY A 396 7.14 20.10 -0.56
CA GLY A 396 5.96 20.95 -0.55
C GLY A 396 5.18 20.99 -1.85
N SER A 397 4.09 21.77 -1.83
CA SER A 397 3.18 21.90 -2.97
C SER A 397 3.81 22.56 -4.20
N GLY A 398 3.21 22.35 -5.38
CA GLY A 398 3.66 22.97 -6.63
C GLY A 398 4.56 22.08 -7.49
N VAL A 399 5.34 21.18 -6.88
CA VAL A 399 6.29 20.33 -7.63
C VAL A 399 5.54 19.31 -8.48
N ALA A 400 4.52 18.64 -7.93
CA ALA A 400 3.73 17.66 -8.67
C ALA A 400 3.14 18.26 -9.97
N GLN A 401 2.62 19.48 -9.92
CA GLN A 401 2.11 20.20 -11.09
C GLN A 401 3.22 20.48 -12.11
N ARG A 402 4.41 20.92 -11.65
CA ARG A 402 5.56 21.18 -12.54
C ARG A 402 6.07 19.90 -13.20
N VAL A 403 6.17 18.79 -12.45
CA VAL A 403 6.60 17.48 -12.94
C VAL A 403 5.65 16.98 -14.03
N VAL A 404 4.35 17.05 -13.77
CA VAL A 404 3.32 16.64 -14.73
C VAL A 404 3.33 17.52 -15.97
N LYS A 405 3.40 18.85 -15.80
CA LYS A 405 3.51 19.79 -16.92
C LYS A 405 4.77 19.56 -17.75
N ALA A 406 5.84 19.06 -17.12
CA ALA A 406 7.06 18.67 -17.80
C ALA A 406 6.94 17.32 -18.53
N GLY A 407 5.83 16.58 -18.41
CA GLY A 407 5.60 15.28 -19.04
C GLY A 407 6.31 14.12 -18.35
N LEU A 408 6.51 14.21 -17.04
CA LEU A 408 7.06 13.15 -16.18
C LEU A 408 5.97 12.61 -15.25
N ARG A 409 6.20 11.41 -14.71
CA ARG A 409 5.33 10.79 -13.69
C ARG A 409 5.69 11.32 -12.31
N CYS A 410 4.71 11.40 -11.40
CA CYS A 410 4.93 11.93 -10.05
C CYS A 410 4.37 11.00 -8.96
N ILE A 411 5.17 10.78 -7.92
CA ILE A 411 4.72 10.29 -6.62
C ILE A 411 4.56 11.50 -5.68
N VAL A 412 3.48 11.59 -4.91
CA VAL A 412 3.27 12.67 -3.93
C VAL A 412 3.36 12.12 -2.51
N SER A 413 4.20 12.74 -1.68
CA SER A 413 4.41 12.42 -0.27
C SER A 413 4.72 13.67 0.57
N ASN A 414 4.14 14.84 0.19
CA ASN A 414 4.34 16.13 0.86
C ASN A 414 4.45 16.05 2.39
N GLN A 415 5.55 16.56 2.95
CA GLN A 415 5.92 16.46 4.36
C GLN A 415 4.97 17.20 5.31
N ASP A 416 4.29 18.24 4.83
CA ASP A 416 3.29 18.98 5.61
C ASP A 416 1.98 18.21 5.77
N LYS A 417 1.82 17.09 5.04
CA LYS A 417 0.58 16.29 5.06
C LYS A 417 0.81 14.81 5.31
N TRP A 418 1.80 14.18 4.68
CA TRP A 418 1.89 12.72 4.54
C TRP A 418 3.18 12.10 5.13
N TYR A 419 3.93 12.88 5.92
CA TYR A 419 5.02 12.40 6.77
C TYR A 419 4.48 12.05 8.16
N LEU A 420 4.67 10.80 8.59
CA LEU A 420 4.08 10.30 9.84
C LEU A 420 5.00 10.29 11.04
N ASP A 421 6.23 10.66 10.79
CA ASP A 421 7.22 11.01 11.79
C ASP A 421 6.98 12.43 12.33
N HIS A 422 6.20 13.26 11.64
CA HIS A 422 5.62 14.49 12.19
C HIS A 422 4.46 14.12 13.12
N LEU A 423 4.74 14.11 14.42
CA LEU A 423 3.84 13.58 15.47
C LEU A 423 2.66 14.48 15.81
N ASP A 424 2.73 15.73 15.38
CA ASP A 424 1.77 16.81 15.57
C ASP A 424 0.73 16.89 14.45
N ALA A 425 0.93 16.14 13.36
CA ALA A 425 0.07 16.20 12.20
C ALA A 425 -1.25 15.43 12.43
N LEU A 426 -2.37 16.11 12.21
CA LEU A 426 -3.71 15.58 12.47
C LEU A 426 -4.19 14.68 11.33
N TRP A 427 -5.00 13.66 11.63
CA TRP A 427 -5.49 12.77 10.57
C TRP A 427 -6.38 13.48 9.54
N GLN A 428 -7.00 14.59 9.92
CA GLN A 428 -7.79 15.43 9.03
C GLN A 428 -6.91 16.04 7.93
N ASP A 429 -5.69 16.48 8.24
CA ASP A 429 -4.73 16.98 7.25
C ASP A 429 -4.33 15.88 6.25
N PHE A 430 -4.12 14.67 6.77
CA PHE A 430 -3.84 13.49 5.98
C PHE A 430 -4.99 13.16 5.03
N TYR A 431 -6.23 13.21 5.52
CA TYR A 431 -7.44 12.94 4.74
C TYR A 431 -7.68 14.01 3.66
N THR A 432 -7.48 15.28 4.00
CA THR A 432 -7.85 16.40 3.14
C THR A 432 -6.87 16.65 1.99
N ASN A 433 -5.62 16.18 2.10
CA ASN A 433 -4.62 16.32 1.04
C ASN A 433 -5.12 15.67 -0.28
N GLU A 434 -5.21 16.46 -1.35
CA GLU A 434 -5.68 16.01 -2.66
C GLU A 434 -4.53 16.06 -3.68
N PRO A 435 -4.01 14.89 -4.12
CA PRO A 435 -2.88 14.79 -5.05
C PRO A 435 -3.04 15.53 -6.36
N LEU A 436 -4.28 15.65 -6.86
CA LEU A 436 -4.56 16.27 -8.14
C LEU A 436 -4.87 17.77 -8.02
N THR A 437 -4.63 18.38 -6.86
CA THR A 437 -4.78 19.84 -6.69
C THR A 437 -4.00 20.56 -7.77
N ASN A 438 -4.65 21.41 -8.56
CA ASN A 438 -4.07 22.14 -9.69
C ASN A 438 -3.49 21.26 -10.83
N ILE A 439 -3.91 19.99 -10.94
CA ILE A 439 -3.59 19.07 -12.04
C ILE A 439 -4.89 18.71 -12.75
N THR A 440 -5.25 19.48 -13.78
CA THR A 440 -6.58 19.40 -14.43
C THR A 440 -6.60 18.69 -15.78
N ASP A 441 -5.45 18.49 -16.42
CA ASP A 441 -5.35 17.95 -17.77
C ASP A 441 -5.47 16.41 -17.77
N PRO A 442 -6.52 15.82 -18.39
CA PRO A 442 -6.71 14.38 -18.46
C PRO A 442 -5.67 13.65 -19.33
N SER A 443 -5.08 14.36 -20.31
CA SER A 443 -4.09 13.83 -21.26
C SER A 443 -2.67 13.80 -20.67
N ASN A 444 -2.43 14.67 -19.68
CA ASN A 444 -1.27 14.67 -18.80
C ASN A 444 -1.61 14.07 -17.43
N LYS A 445 -2.52 13.08 -17.34
CA LYS A 445 -2.78 12.43 -16.05
C LYS A 445 -1.46 11.85 -15.52
N PRO A 446 -0.90 12.36 -14.39
CA PRO A 446 0.16 11.64 -13.73
C PRO A 446 -0.37 10.23 -13.47
N TRP A 447 0.48 9.24 -13.68
CA TRP A 447 0.40 8.02 -12.88
C TRP A 447 0.57 8.54 -11.47
N SER A 448 -0.53 8.87 -10.80
CA SER A 448 -0.46 9.61 -9.54
C SER A 448 -0.19 8.55 -8.52
N LEU A 449 1.07 8.47 -8.16
CA LEU A 449 1.55 7.56 -7.16
C LEU A 449 1.55 8.35 -5.86
N VAL A 450 1.16 7.75 -4.75
CA VAL A 450 1.24 8.42 -3.46
C VAL A 450 1.91 7.49 -2.50
N GLU A 451 2.87 8.03 -1.78
CA GLU A 451 3.59 7.29 -0.78
C GLU A 451 3.55 7.97 0.57
N ARG A 452 3.54 7.11 1.58
CA ARG A 452 3.49 7.47 2.98
C ARG A 452 4.91 7.37 3.53
N SER A 453 5.56 8.49 3.81
CA SER A 453 6.95 8.48 4.30
C SER A 453 7.00 8.18 5.80
N ALA A 454 7.99 7.39 6.21
CA ALA A 454 8.22 6.99 7.58
C ALA A 454 9.66 7.21 8.04
N ARG A 455 10.32 8.24 7.52
CA ARG A 455 11.71 8.60 7.84
C ARG A 455 11.83 9.10 9.28
N GLY A 456 13.02 9.08 9.87
CA GLY A 456 13.30 9.87 11.09
C GLY A 456 14.27 9.24 12.10
N PRO A 457 15.04 10.06 12.84
CA PRO A 457 16.00 9.61 13.86
C PRO A 457 15.34 9.16 15.17
N ASN A 458 14.04 9.37 15.35
CA ASN A 458 13.30 9.03 16.58
C ASN A 458 12.30 7.87 16.40
N THR A 459 12.34 7.14 15.28
CA THR A 459 11.33 6.13 14.95
C THR A 459 11.71 4.74 15.45
N SER A 460 11.33 4.42 16.69
CA SER A 460 11.35 3.05 17.22
C SER A 460 10.03 2.32 16.93
N MET A 461 10.06 0.98 16.95
CA MET A 461 8.94 0.06 16.64
C MET A 461 7.61 0.42 17.33
N HIS A 462 7.66 0.92 18.57
CA HIS A 462 6.48 1.38 19.29
C HIS A 462 5.76 2.49 18.52
N LEU A 463 6.44 3.40 17.81
CA LEU A 463 5.80 4.46 17.01
C LEU A 463 5.14 3.95 15.72
N ILE A 464 5.72 2.97 15.03
CA ILE A 464 5.19 2.46 13.75
C ILE A 464 3.84 1.77 13.96
N LEU A 465 3.73 0.95 15.01
CA LEU A 465 2.48 0.25 15.32
C LEU A 465 1.52 1.17 16.10
N SER A 466 1.95 1.81 17.20
CA SER A 466 1.07 2.59 18.10
C SER A 466 0.58 3.93 17.55
N ARG A 467 1.38 4.64 16.74
CA ARG A 467 1.07 6.03 16.31
C ARG A 467 0.65 6.12 14.85
N ARG A 468 1.29 5.35 13.96
CA ARG A 468 1.06 5.49 12.52
C ARG A 468 -0.25 4.82 12.06
N TYR A 469 -0.79 3.81 12.73
CA TYR A 469 -2.08 3.23 12.30
C TYR A 469 -3.32 4.00 12.77
N GLY A 470 -3.17 4.95 13.69
CA GLY A 470 -4.25 5.88 14.04
C GLY A 470 -4.50 6.94 12.97
N HIS A 471 -3.45 7.42 12.28
CA HIS A 471 -3.51 8.43 11.19
C HIS A 471 -3.30 7.85 9.78
N GLY A 472 -3.09 6.53 9.68
CA GLY A 472 -2.83 5.82 8.43
C GLY A 472 -4.06 5.63 7.53
N PRO A 473 -5.19 5.08 8.02
CA PRO A 473 -6.38 4.78 7.21
C PRO A 473 -6.90 5.95 6.35
N GLN A 474 -6.71 7.18 6.79
CA GLN A 474 -7.33 8.41 6.31
C GLN A 474 -6.92 8.79 4.90
N GLN A 475 -5.62 8.72 4.60
CA GLN A 475 -5.09 8.89 3.24
C GLN A 475 -5.60 7.77 2.31
N LEU A 476 -5.88 6.59 2.84
CA LEU A 476 -6.13 5.38 2.07
C LEU A 476 -7.50 5.41 1.42
N GLN A 477 -8.47 6.06 2.06
CA GLN A 477 -9.72 6.39 1.38
C GLN A 477 -9.48 7.37 0.23
N ARG A 478 -8.61 8.37 0.38
CA ARG A 478 -8.27 9.33 -0.69
C ARG A 478 -7.63 8.64 -1.91
N LEU A 479 -6.85 7.58 -1.66
CA LEU A 479 -6.13 6.86 -2.70
C LEU A 479 -6.93 5.75 -3.41
N TRP A 480 -7.94 5.23 -2.72
CA TRP A 480 -8.78 4.16 -3.23
C TRP A 480 -10.14 4.67 -3.74
N THR A 481 -10.85 5.44 -2.93
CA THR A 481 -12.21 5.89 -3.22
C THR A 481 -12.22 6.97 -4.30
N ALA A 482 -13.19 6.88 -5.22
CA ALA A 482 -13.39 7.85 -6.28
C ALA A 482 -13.65 9.26 -5.72
N TYR A 483 -13.18 10.29 -6.44
CA TYR A 483 -13.12 11.65 -5.90
C TYR A 483 -14.49 12.19 -5.45
N GLU A 484 -15.50 11.93 -6.27
CA GLU A 484 -16.90 12.31 -6.06
C GLU A 484 -17.57 11.63 -4.84
N LYS A 485 -16.98 10.55 -4.30
CA LYS A 485 -17.44 9.84 -3.10
C LYS A 485 -16.66 10.23 -1.84
N LEU A 486 -15.65 11.08 -1.96
CA LEU A 486 -14.89 11.57 -0.81
C LEU A 486 -15.69 12.65 -0.06
N ALA A 487 -15.67 12.60 1.26
CA ALA A 487 -16.24 13.68 2.05
C ALA A 487 -15.35 14.93 1.91
N LYS A 488 -15.98 16.10 1.80
CA LYS A 488 -15.26 17.38 1.85
C LYS A 488 -14.83 17.72 3.27
N ASP A 489 -15.71 17.44 4.23
CA ASP A 489 -15.45 17.59 5.66
C ASP A 489 -14.99 16.24 6.24
N PRO A 490 -13.77 16.14 6.78
CA PRO A 490 -13.24 14.92 7.41
C PRO A 490 -14.13 14.38 8.53
N GLU A 491 -14.85 15.22 9.27
CA GLU A 491 -15.66 14.78 10.41
C GLU A 491 -16.82 13.88 9.96
N GLN A 492 -17.28 14.00 8.71
CA GLN A 492 -18.29 13.10 8.14
C GLN A 492 -17.80 11.65 7.99
N VAL A 493 -16.48 11.42 7.97
CA VAL A 493 -15.90 10.08 7.86
C VAL A 493 -15.36 9.55 9.18
N ARG A 494 -15.33 10.39 10.23
CA ARG A 494 -14.79 10.06 11.54
C ARG A 494 -15.37 8.78 12.12
N GLY A 495 -16.69 8.59 12.06
CA GLY A 495 -17.34 7.38 12.60
C GLY A 495 -16.85 6.08 11.95
N ARG A 496 -16.76 6.04 10.61
CA ARG A 496 -16.25 4.87 9.86
C ARG A 496 -14.77 4.64 10.11
N LEU A 497 -14.03 5.72 10.24
CA LEU A 497 -12.61 5.68 10.54
C LEU A 497 -12.34 5.14 11.95
N SER A 498 -13.09 5.59 12.96
CA SER A 498 -13.05 5.04 14.33
C SER A 498 -13.36 3.55 14.32
N TYR A 499 -14.38 3.15 13.55
CA TYR A 499 -14.72 1.74 13.38
C TYR A 499 -13.56 0.94 12.78
N PHE A 500 -12.95 1.43 11.70
CA PHE A 500 -11.81 0.77 11.07
C PHE A 500 -10.58 0.72 11.98
N ARG A 501 -10.33 1.77 12.77
CA ARG A 501 -9.28 1.81 13.80
C ARG A 501 -9.49 0.72 14.86
N CYS A 502 -10.71 0.54 15.36
CA CYS A 502 -11.03 -0.57 16.26
C CYS A 502 -10.81 -1.93 15.60
N LEU A 503 -11.21 -2.06 14.34
CA LEU A 503 -11.02 -3.29 13.57
C LEU A 503 -9.53 -3.62 13.39
N LEU A 504 -8.67 -2.62 13.20
CA LEU A 504 -7.21 -2.80 13.20
C LEU A 504 -6.70 -3.32 14.55
N ASN A 505 -7.17 -2.76 15.67
CA ASN A 505 -6.81 -3.23 17.01
C ASN A 505 -7.23 -4.70 17.25
N GLN A 506 -8.44 -5.05 16.83
CA GLN A 506 -8.95 -6.43 16.90
C GLN A 506 -8.12 -7.41 16.07
N ARG A 507 -7.44 -6.92 15.03
CA ARG A 507 -6.52 -7.67 14.17
C ARG A 507 -5.08 -7.67 14.68
N GLY A 508 -4.82 -7.15 15.87
CA GLY A 508 -3.48 -7.07 16.46
C GLY A 508 -2.59 -5.95 15.91
N VAL A 509 -3.19 -4.98 15.19
CA VAL A 509 -2.51 -3.77 14.73
C VAL A 509 -2.82 -2.66 15.74
N ALA A 510 -1.82 -2.21 16.48
CA ALA A 510 -2.00 -1.26 17.60
C ALA A 510 -2.33 0.17 17.12
N ALA A 511 -3.44 0.40 16.44
CA ALA A 511 -3.79 1.71 15.89
C ALA A 511 -4.04 2.79 16.97
N ALA A 512 -3.38 3.93 16.79
CA ALA A 512 -3.53 5.11 17.66
C ALA A 512 -5.00 5.55 17.76
N PRO A 513 -5.41 6.14 18.90
CA PRO A 513 -6.67 6.86 19.02
C PRO A 513 -6.78 7.97 17.98
N LEU A 514 -8.01 8.38 17.62
CA LEU A 514 -8.22 9.50 16.70
C LEU A 514 -8.13 10.85 17.41
N ASP A 515 -8.36 10.89 18.72
CA ASP A 515 -8.22 12.08 19.53
C ASP A 515 -6.84 12.19 20.20
N GLY A 516 -6.33 13.43 20.24
CA GLY A 516 -5.03 13.76 20.81
C GLY A 516 -3.83 13.37 19.93
N LEU A 517 -2.62 13.45 20.51
CA LEU A 517 -1.34 13.21 19.82
C LEU A 517 -0.98 11.71 19.69
N GLY A 518 -1.99 10.86 19.49
CA GLY A 518 -1.84 9.41 19.28
C GLY A 518 -1.26 8.61 20.45
N ARG A 519 -1.16 9.19 21.66
CA ARG A 519 -0.71 8.54 22.91
C ARG A 519 -1.50 8.95 24.16
N ALA A 520 -2.63 9.63 23.99
CA ALA A 520 -3.46 10.00 25.12
C ALA A 520 -4.16 8.75 25.67
N ALA A 521 -4.16 8.59 26.99
CA ALA A 521 -5.11 7.69 27.63
C ALA A 521 -6.52 8.30 27.50
N PRO A 522 -7.57 7.48 27.38
CA PRO A 522 -8.94 8.00 27.49
C PRO A 522 -9.11 8.69 28.85
N GLU A 523 -9.71 9.88 28.86
CA GLU A 523 -9.97 10.61 30.11
C GLU A 523 -11.07 9.93 30.95
N GLU A 524 -11.98 9.23 30.28
CA GLU A 524 -13.13 8.55 30.89
C GLU A 524 -13.28 7.12 30.35
N PRO A 525 -14.00 6.22 31.05
CA PRO A 525 -14.38 4.92 30.51
C PRO A 525 -15.11 5.06 29.16
N GLY A 526 -14.65 4.34 28.13
CA GLY A 526 -15.20 4.50 26.79
C GLY A 526 -14.79 3.39 25.82
N SER A 527 -15.58 3.24 24.76
CA SER A 527 -15.32 2.27 23.69
C SER A 527 -14.14 2.71 22.83
N CYS A 528 -13.46 1.75 22.17
CA CYS A 528 -12.44 2.07 21.18
C CYS A 528 -12.97 2.96 20.02
N TYR A 529 -14.30 2.98 19.80
CA TYR A 529 -14.98 3.76 18.76
C TYR A 529 -15.08 5.25 19.09
N VAL A 530 -14.90 5.63 20.36
CA VAL A 530 -14.98 7.02 20.85
C VAL A 530 -13.62 7.59 21.25
N GLN A 531 -12.53 6.84 21.01
CA GLN A 531 -11.14 7.20 21.34
C GLN A 531 -10.37 7.69 20.11
#